data_AF-A0A7S2K6N3-F1
#
_entry.id   AF-A0A7S2K6N3-F1
#
_cell.length_a   1.000
_cell.length_b   1.000
_cell.length_c   1.000
_cell.angle_alpha   90.00
_cell.angle_beta   90.00
_cell.angle_gamma   90.00
#
_symmetry.space_group_name_H-M   'P 1'
#
loop_
_entity.id
_entity.type
_entity.pdbx_description
1 polymer ?
#
loop_
_entity_poly.entity_id
_entity_poly.type
_entity_poly.pdbx_seq_one_letter_code
_entity_poly.pdbx_strand_id
1 'polypeptide(L)'
;GAESGYARSRYLSLDLRGKTFKYTTDVSGLGCGCNAALYFTSMRQNREPSEVGDYYCDAAKVGGVACAEIDIQEANQYTYMATLHAFNNSWGQNGADTLGLGLGFGGGTVGHPMARDWTSENYGPGSKCVDTTKPFQVATTFHADSQGELRAFEVVLSQTAADGGTCEVRGRRDEYRVAGQSDVLLQEKRDGMRELSRALGEGMTPVISYWKSKGMGWLDGVGTDGRGPCVEDPADCPDSVRFYNFSIERAGDS
;
A
#
# COMPACT_ATOMS: atom_id res chain seq x y z
N GLY A 1 -29.05 20.86 14.46
CA GLY A 1 -27.80 20.97 15.20
C GLY A 1 -26.73 20.35 14.36
N ALA A 2 -25.70 21.10 13.99
CA ALA A 2 -24.58 20.59 13.21
C ALA A 2 -23.85 19.51 14.04
N GLU A 3 -23.73 18.28 13.52
CA GLU A 3 -22.70 17.37 14.00
C GLU A 3 -21.35 18.01 13.66
N SER A 4 -20.82 18.78 14.60
CA SER A 4 -19.64 19.62 14.40
C SER A 4 -18.37 18.79 14.40
N GLY A 5 -17.83 18.55 13.20
CA GLY A 5 -16.44 18.14 12.96
C GLY A 5 -16.18 16.64 12.99
N TYR A 6 -15.34 16.17 12.07
CA TYR A 6 -14.71 14.87 12.18
C TYR A 6 -13.87 14.84 13.46
N ALA A 7 -13.99 13.78 14.26
CA ALA A 7 -13.18 13.60 15.47
C ALA A 7 -12.21 12.45 15.24
N ARG A 8 -10.90 12.72 15.31
CA ARG A 8 -9.86 11.69 15.07
C ARG A 8 -10.06 10.42 15.89
N SER A 9 -10.59 10.54 17.11
CA SER A 9 -10.82 9.41 18.03
C SER A 9 -11.87 8.41 17.53
N ARG A 10 -12.71 8.80 16.55
CA ARG A 10 -13.75 7.95 15.93
C ARG A 10 -13.21 7.05 14.81
N TYR A 11 -12.02 7.31 14.28
CA TYR A 11 -11.43 6.42 13.28
C TYR A 11 -11.07 5.08 13.91
N LEU A 12 -11.35 4.00 13.17
CA LEU A 12 -10.91 2.66 13.53
C LEU A 12 -9.38 2.62 13.60
N SER A 13 -8.82 1.94 14.59
CA SER A 13 -7.38 1.85 14.78
C SER A 13 -7.03 0.42 15.13
N LEU A 14 -6.30 -0.22 14.23
CA LEU A 14 -6.00 -1.65 14.25
C LEU A 14 -4.53 -1.85 14.54
N ASP A 15 -4.21 -2.51 15.66
CA ASP A 15 -2.87 -3.06 15.87
C ASP A 15 -2.74 -4.33 15.01
N LEU A 16 -1.95 -4.25 13.94
CA LEU A 16 -1.76 -5.33 12.97
C LEU A 16 -0.48 -6.13 13.21
N ARG A 17 0.30 -5.82 14.25
CA ARG A 17 1.55 -6.55 14.54
C ARG A 17 1.27 -8.02 14.86
N GLY A 18 1.98 -8.92 14.20
CA GLY A 18 1.78 -10.37 14.32
C GLY A 18 0.43 -10.83 13.78
N LYS A 19 -0.15 -10.10 12.82
CA LYS A 19 -1.44 -10.41 12.20
C LYS A 19 -1.33 -10.47 10.68
N THR A 20 -2.29 -11.19 10.10
CA THR A 20 -2.54 -11.19 8.67
C THR A 20 -3.89 -10.52 8.41
N PHE A 21 -3.88 -9.47 7.60
CA PHE A 21 -5.09 -8.83 7.08
C PHE A 21 -5.41 -9.45 5.71
N LYS A 22 -6.61 -10.00 5.54
CA LYS A 22 -7.02 -10.65 4.29
C LYS A 22 -8.26 -10.02 3.72
N TYR A 23 -8.35 -10.03 2.40
CA TYR A 23 -9.52 -9.58 1.66
C TYR A 23 -9.50 -10.16 0.25
N THR A 24 -10.64 -10.08 -0.44
CA THR A 24 -10.76 -10.36 -1.87
C THR A 24 -10.94 -9.04 -2.60
N THR A 25 -10.21 -8.86 -3.70
CA THR A 25 -10.36 -7.71 -4.59
C THR A 25 -10.74 -8.18 -5.99
N ASP A 26 -11.56 -7.38 -6.66
CA ASP A 26 -11.88 -7.56 -8.07
C ASP A 26 -11.51 -6.28 -8.82
N VAL A 27 -10.37 -6.33 -9.50
CA VAL A 27 -9.84 -5.25 -10.32
C VAL A 27 -10.17 -5.45 -11.80
N SER A 28 -11.08 -6.38 -12.14
CA SER A 28 -11.42 -6.64 -13.53
C SER A 28 -11.96 -5.38 -14.23
N GLY A 29 -11.47 -5.12 -15.42
CA GLY A 29 -11.78 -3.93 -16.21
C GLY A 29 -11.06 -2.64 -15.79
N LEU A 30 -10.26 -2.63 -14.72
CA LEU A 30 -9.45 -1.47 -14.35
C LEU A 30 -8.22 -1.39 -15.26
N GLY A 31 -8.30 -0.56 -16.31
CA GLY A 31 -7.21 -0.35 -17.25
C GLY A 31 -6.02 0.43 -16.68
N CYS A 32 -5.03 0.70 -17.53
CA CYS A 32 -3.95 1.64 -17.23
C CYS A 32 -4.52 3.02 -16.90
N GLY A 33 -3.97 3.67 -15.87
CA GLY A 33 -4.49 4.94 -15.34
C GLY A 33 -5.48 4.80 -14.18
N CYS A 34 -5.91 3.59 -13.81
CA CYS A 34 -6.76 3.34 -12.65
C CYS A 34 -5.93 2.98 -11.42
N ASN A 35 -6.40 3.38 -10.23
CA ASN A 35 -5.84 2.92 -8.97
C ASN A 35 -6.97 2.56 -7.99
N ALA A 36 -7.09 1.25 -7.69
CA ALA A 36 -7.90 0.73 -6.60
C ALA A 36 -7.01 0.48 -5.38
N ALA A 37 -7.08 1.43 -4.44
CA ALA A 37 -6.19 1.46 -3.30
C ALA A 37 -6.86 0.98 -2.01
N LEU A 38 -6.12 0.19 -1.24
CA LEU A 38 -6.43 -0.15 0.14
C LEU A 38 -5.14 0.00 0.95
N TYR A 39 -5.22 0.82 1.99
CA TYR A 39 -4.04 1.26 2.73
C TYR A 39 -4.38 1.57 4.17
N PHE A 40 -3.36 1.74 4.99
CA PHE A 40 -3.48 2.09 6.40
C PHE A 40 -2.72 3.37 6.70
N THR A 41 -3.35 4.29 7.42
CA THR A 41 -2.73 5.56 7.82
C THR A 41 -2.95 5.86 9.30
N SER A 42 -2.16 6.76 9.86
CA SER A 42 -2.20 7.12 11.29
C SER A 42 -3.25 8.22 11.61
N MET A 43 -4.42 8.19 10.96
CA MET A 43 -5.46 9.23 11.09
C MET A 43 -5.93 9.44 12.53
N ARG A 44 -6.09 8.36 13.29
CA ARG A 44 -6.52 8.47 14.69
C ARG A 44 -5.48 9.19 15.55
N GLN A 45 -4.20 9.01 15.24
CA GLN A 45 -3.07 9.59 15.96
C GLN A 45 -2.75 11.01 15.48
N ASN A 46 -3.09 11.35 14.23
CA ASN A 46 -2.92 12.66 13.66
C ASN A 46 -3.67 13.73 14.46
N ARG A 47 -2.96 14.78 14.88
CA ARG A 47 -3.52 15.91 15.67
C ARG A 47 -3.73 17.17 14.84
N GLU A 48 -3.25 17.18 13.61
CA GLU A 48 -3.34 18.30 12.68
C GLU A 48 -4.52 18.04 11.72
N PRO A 49 -5.55 18.89 11.71
CA PRO A 49 -6.62 18.77 10.73
C PRO A 49 -6.08 18.92 9.31
N SER A 50 -6.64 18.14 8.38
CA SER A 50 -6.39 18.31 6.95
C SER A 50 -7.01 19.62 6.43
N GLU A 51 -6.72 19.97 5.18
CA GLU A 51 -7.30 21.12 4.49
C GLU A 51 -8.83 21.17 4.49
N VAL A 52 -9.50 20.00 4.55
CA VAL A 52 -10.97 19.90 4.59
C VAL A 52 -11.52 19.76 6.01
N GLY A 53 -10.67 19.89 7.03
CA GLY A 53 -11.05 19.85 8.44
C GLY A 53 -11.35 18.46 8.99
N ASP A 54 -11.01 17.40 8.24
CA ASP A 54 -10.92 16.05 8.78
C ASP A 54 -9.51 15.79 9.37
N TYR A 55 -9.17 14.55 9.73
CA TYR A 55 -7.83 14.21 10.21
C TYR A 55 -7.12 13.20 9.30
N TYR A 56 -7.50 13.20 8.01
CA TYR A 56 -6.77 12.46 7.00
C TYR A 56 -5.32 12.93 6.92
N CYS A 57 -4.42 11.97 6.70
CA CYS A 57 -3.00 12.17 6.48
C CYS A 57 -2.46 10.94 5.74
N ASP A 58 -1.41 11.13 4.96
CA ASP A 58 -0.69 10.07 4.25
C ASP A 58 0.78 10.48 4.03
N ALA A 59 1.60 9.63 3.43
CA ALA A 59 3.01 9.98 3.23
C ALA A 59 3.19 11.06 2.15
N ALA A 60 2.27 11.14 1.19
CA ALA A 60 2.26 12.12 0.11
C ALA A 60 1.79 13.53 0.54
N LYS A 61 1.28 13.67 1.77
CA LYS A 61 0.69 14.92 2.31
C LYS A 61 -0.54 15.38 1.53
N VAL A 62 -1.36 14.45 1.03
CA VAL A 62 -2.66 14.83 0.46
C VAL A 62 -3.52 15.44 1.57
N GLY A 63 -4.07 16.64 1.31
CA GLY A 63 -4.76 17.42 2.33
C GLY A 63 -3.83 18.09 3.36
N GLY A 64 -2.52 18.18 3.07
CA GLY A 64 -1.57 19.04 3.76
C GLY A 64 -0.86 18.43 4.97
N VAL A 65 -1.16 17.18 5.34
CA VAL A 65 -0.65 16.55 6.57
C VAL A 65 -0.01 15.20 6.26
N ALA A 66 1.22 15.02 6.71
CA ALA A 66 2.00 13.79 6.61
C ALA A 66 1.80 12.88 7.82
N CYS A 67 1.75 11.58 7.59
CA CYS A 67 1.87 10.57 8.64
C CYS A 67 2.41 9.24 8.10
N ALA A 68 2.55 8.23 8.98
CA ALA A 68 2.92 6.89 8.54
C ALA A 68 1.79 6.28 7.71
N GLU A 69 2.18 5.62 6.62
CA GLU A 69 1.30 4.99 5.65
C GLU A 69 1.84 3.62 5.25
N ILE A 70 0.93 2.67 5.10
CA ILE A 70 1.23 1.35 4.56
C ILE A 70 0.17 1.03 3.51
N ASP A 71 0.58 1.11 2.26
CA ASP A 71 -0.23 0.71 1.12
C ASP A 71 -0.15 -0.80 0.97
N ILE A 72 -1.25 -1.48 1.28
CA ILE A 72 -1.31 -2.93 1.11
C ILE A 72 -1.79 -3.32 -0.29
N GLN A 73 -2.37 -2.37 -1.02
CA GLN A 73 -2.65 -2.47 -2.44
C GLN A 73 -2.81 -1.09 -3.06
N GLU A 74 -2.10 -0.87 -4.15
CA GLU A 74 -2.35 0.11 -5.20
C GLU A 74 -2.32 -0.67 -6.51
N ALA A 75 -3.47 -0.84 -7.16
CA ALA A 75 -3.59 -1.81 -8.23
C ALA A 75 -4.62 -1.47 -9.31
N ASN A 76 -4.34 -2.03 -10.48
CA ASN A 76 -5.27 -2.18 -11.59
C ASN A 76 -5.04 -3.56 -12.23
N GLN A 77 -5.58 -3.82 -13.43
CA GLN A 77 -5.39 -5.13 -14.04
C GLN A 77 -3.94 -5.46 -14.39
N TYR A 78 -3.08 -4.47 -14.56
CA TYR A 78 -1.73 -4.63 -15.08
C TYR A 78 -0.64 -4.49 -14.02
N THR A 79 -0.94 -3.83 -12.91
CA THR A 79 0.00 -3.51 -11.84
C THR A 79 -0.57 -3.91 -10.47
N TYR A 80 0.31 -4.28 -9.55
CA TYR A 80 -0.01 -4.41 -8.14
C TYR A 80 1.21 -3.95 -7.33
N MET A 81 1.04 -2.88 -6.57
CA MET A 81 2.04 -2.39 -5.65
C MET A 81 1.53 -2.42 -4.21
N ALA A 82 2.40 -2.83 -3.31
CA ALA A 82 2.30 -2.51 -1.89
C ALA A 82 3.53 -1.70 -1.52
N THR A 83 3.35 -0.66 -0.71
CA THR A 83 4.42 0.28 -0.39
C THR A 83 4.43 0.60 1.10
N LEU A 84 5.63 0.53 1.69
CA LEU A 84 5.84 0.93 3.07
C LEU A 84 6.35 2.38 3.12
N HIS A 85 5.63 3.27 3.79
CA HIS A 85 6.02 4.66 3.97
C HIS A 85 6.27 4.97 5.45
N ALA A 86 7.55 5.02 5.82
CA ALA A 86 7.94 5.31 7.19
C ALA A 86 7.74 6.80 7.52
N PHE A 87 7.45 7.10 8.79
CA PHE A 87 7.24 8.47 9.25
C PHE A 87 7.88 8.70 10.62
N ASN A 88 8.55 9.85 10.76
CA ASN A 88 9.16 10.26 12.01
C ASN A 88 8.76 11.69 12.37
N ASN A 89 7.87 11.79 13.35
CA ASN A 89 7.30 13.05 13.81
C ASN A 89 8.32 14.04 14.39
N SER A 90 9.54 13.60 14.75
CA SER A 90 10.62 14.48 15.22
C SER A 90 11.06 15.47 14.13
N TRP A 91 10.76 15.15 12.86
CA TRP A 91 11.03 16.00 11.69
C TRP A 91 9.77 16.75 11.21
N GLY A 92 8.70 16.73 12.01
CA GLY A 92 7.40 17.29 11.65
C GLY A 92 6.88 16.72 10.32
N GLN A 93 6.30 17.60 9.50
CA GLN A 93 5.74 17.23 8.20
C GLN A 93 6.80 16.67 7.23
N ASN A 94 8.10 16.91 7.43
CA ASN A 94 9.17 16.36 6.59
C ASN A 94 9.63 14.96 7.04
N GLY A 95 8.97 14.40 8.06
CA GLY A 95 9.24 13.06 8.54
C GLY A 95 8.77 11.94 7.61
N ALA A 96 7.91 12.21 6.63
CA ALA A 96 7.39 11.18 5.73
C ALA A 96 8.42 10.73 4.71
N ASP A 97 8.62 9.42 4.58
CA ASP A 97 9.30 8.83 3.43
C ASP A 97 8.32 8.74 2.25
N THR A 98 8.31 9.78 1.41
CA THR A 98 7.47 9.84 0.21
C THR A 98 7.90 8.86 -0.89
N LEU A 99 9.15 8.37 -0.88
CA LEU A 99 9.61 7.40 -1.88
C LEU A 99 9.11 6.01 -1.50
N GLY A 100 9.17 5.69 -0.21
CA GLY A 100 8.70 4.42 0.31
C GLY A 100 9.56 3.22 -0.10
N LEU A 101 9.15 2.04 0.36
CA LEU A 101 9.71 0.76 -0.04
C LEU A 101 8.63 -0.08 -0.71
N GLY A 102 8.68 -0.13 -2.05
CA GLY A 102 7.72 -0.83 -2.89
C GLY A 102 7.96 -2.34 -2.95
N LEU A 103 6.88 -3.07 -3.24
CA LEU A 103 6.81 -4.52 -3.40
C LEU A 103 5.73 -4.90 -4.42
N GLY A 104 5.98 -5.95 -5.21
CA GLY A 104 5.03 -6.47 -6.20
C GLY A 104 5.50 -6.24 -7.65
N PHE A 105 4.62 -5.71 -8.50
CA PHE A 105 4.87 -5.44 -9.91
C PHE A 105 4.28 -4.09 -10.31
N GLY A 106 5.14 -3.11 -10.62
CA GLY A 106 4.69 -1.77 -10.99
C GLY A 106 5.69 -0.65 -10.71
N GLY A 107 5.37 0.54 -11.19
CA GLY A 107 6.04 1.79 -10.88
C GLY A 107 7.47 1.92 -11.38
N GLY A 108 8.26 2.73 -10.67
CA GLY A 108 9.66 2.99 -11.00
C GLY A 108 9.89 4.15 -11.97
N THR A 109 8.97 5.12 -12.03
CA THR A 109 9.32 6.44 -12.56
C THR A 109 10.21 7.20 -11.57
N VAL A 110 10.93 8.22 -12.05
CA VAL A 110 11.86 8.99 -11.22
C VAL A 110 11.12 9.61 -10.02
N GLY A 111 11.62 9.37 -8.82
CA GLY A 111 11.06 9.91 -7.58
C GLY A 111 9.91 9.10 -6.98
N HIS A 112 9.60 7.92 -7.53
CA HIS A 112 8.52 7.05 -7.06
C HIS A 112 9.03 5.63 -6.76
N PRO A 113 8.33 4.87 -5.90
CA PRO A 113 8.71 3.51 -5.58
C PRO A 113 8.69 2.61 -6.82
N MET A 114 9.51 1.57 -6.78
CA MET A 114 9.61 0.56 -7.83
C MET A 114 9.34 -0.82 -7.23
N ALA A 115 8.53 -1.61 -7.94
CA ALA A 115 8.20 -2.98 -7.57
C ALA A 115 8.48 -3.93 -8.75
N ARG A 116 9.39 -4.88 -8.54
CA ARG A 116 9.84 -5.86 -9.56
C ARG A 116 9.99 -7.28 -9.01
N ASP A 117 9.29 -7.56 -7.91
CA ASP A 117 9.24 -8.91 -7.31
C ASP A 117 8.54 -9.89 -8.25
N TRP A 118 7.58 -9.39 -9.04
CA TRP A 118 6.82 -10.16 -10.00
C TRP A 118 6.88 -9.53 -11.39
N THR A 119 6.32 -10.24 -12.37
CA THR A 119 6.14 -9.77 -13.75
C THR A 119 4.70 -9.98 -14.20
N SER A 120 4.41 -9.58 -15.44
CA SER A 120 3.13 -9.88 -16.10
C SER A 120 2.83 -11.38 -16.23
N GLU A 121 3.84 -12.25 -16.08
CA GLU A 121 3.62 -13.70 -16.03
C GLU A 121 2.92 -14.13 -14.75
N ASN A 122 3.10 -13.38 -13.66
CA ASN A 122 2.56 -13.66 -12.33
C ASN A 122 1.24 -12.95 -12.04
N TYR A 123 1.10 -11.70 -12.52
CA TYR A 123 -0.04 -10.83 -12.28
C TYR A 123 -0.41 -10.09 -13.56
N GLY A 124 -1.64 -10.27 -14.04
CA GLY A 124 -2.10 -9.58 -15.24
C GLY A 124 -3.30 -10.28 -15.89
N PRO A 125 -3.92 -9.67 -16.92
CA PRO A 125 -5.02 -10.29 -17.63
C PRO A 125 -4.58 -11.61 -18.26
N GLY A 126 -5.23 -12.72 -17.90
CA GLY A 126 -4.89 -14.04 -18.41
C GLY A 126 -3.57 -14.63 -17.89
N SER A 127 -2.95 -14.04 -16.87
CA SER A 127 -1.79 -14.65 -16.20
C SER A 127 -2.14 -16.04 -15.67
N LYS A 128 -1.15 -16.94 -15.64
CA LYS A 128 -1.33 -18.30 -15.12
C LYS A 128 -1.50 -18.35 -13.60
N CYS A 129 -1.03 -17.33 -12.87
CA CYS A 129 -1.10 -17.33 -11.41
C CYS A 129 -2.22 -16.44 -10.89
N VAL A 130 -2.17 -15.14 -11.16
CA VAL A 130 -3.22 -14.19 -10.80
C VAL A 130 -3.76 -13.53 -12.07
N ASP A 131 -4.81 -14.14 -12.61
CA ASP A 131 -5.59 -13.63 -13.73
C ASP A 131 -6.52 -12.50 -13.25
N THR A 132 -6.13 -11.26 -13.54
CA THR A 132 -6.83 -10.05 -13.09
C THR A 132 -8.12 -9.75 -13.85
N THR A 133 -8.54 -10.65 -14.76
CA THR A 133 -9.90 -10.64 -15.30
C THR A 133 -10.93 -11.23 -14.33
N LYS A 134 -10.49 -11.75 -13.19
CA LYS A 134 -11.32 -12.36 -12.14
C LYS A 134 -10.88 -11.86 -10.76
N PRO A 135 -11.73 -11.98 -9.72
CA PRO A 135 -11.33 -11.69 -8.36
C PRO A 135 -10.18 -12.58 -7.87
N PHE A 136 -9.36 -12.06 -6.97
CA PHE A 136 -8.29 -12.80 -6.29
C PHE A 136 -8.21 -12.40 -4.81
N GLN A 137 -7.60 -13.26 -4.00
CA GLN A 137 -7.41 -13.02 -2.58
C GLN A 137 -6.06 -12.37 -2.34
N VAL A 138 -6.03 -11.46 -1.38
CA VAL A 138 -4.83 -10.83 -0.86
C VAL A 138 -4.71 -11.16 0.62
N ALA A 139 -3.50 -11.55 1.03
CA ALA A 139 -3.13 -11.70 2.43
C ALA A 139 -1.87 -10.87 2.70
N THR A 140 -1.99 -9.88 3.58
CA THR A 140 -0.88 -9.05 4.01
C THR A 140 -0.52 -9.37 5.45
N THR A 141 0.69 -9.86 5.68
CA THR A 141 1.17 -10.26 7.01
C THR A 141 2.23 -9.30 7.53
N PHE A 142 2.01 -8.81 8.75
CA PHE A 142 2.95 -7.98 9.48
C PHE A 142 3.66 -8.84 10.53
N HIS A 143 4.73 -9.51 10.10
CA HIS A 143 5.51 -10.41 10.95
C HIS A 143 6.20 -9.60 12.05
N ALA A 144 5.76 -9.75 13.30
CA ALA A 144 6.35 -9.05 14.44
C ALA A 144 6.90 -10.04 15.46
N ASP A 145 8.00 -9.68 16.12
CA ASP A 145 8.56 -10.49 17.20
C ASP A 145 7.80 -10.33 18.52
N SER A 146 8.27 -11.04 19.56
CA SER A 146 7.69 -10.95 20.92
C SER A 146 7.73 -9.57 21.57
N GLN A 147 8.58 -8.65 21.07
CA GLN A 147 8.66 -7.26 21.53
C GLN A 147 7.74 -6.34 20.73
N GLY A 148 7.08 -6.86 19.69
CA GLY A 148 6.23 -6.10 18.78
C GLY A 148 7.02 -5.31 17.73
N GLU A 149 8.28 -5.67 17.47
CA GLU A 149 9.06 -5.10 16.38
C GLU A 149 8.77 -5.86 15.08
N LEU A 150 8.43 -5.13 14.02
CA LEU A 150 8.19 -5.64 12.69
C LEU A 150 9.50 -6.22 12.12
N ARG A 151 9.49 -7.51 11.83
CA ARG A 151 10.59 -8.27 11.22
C ARG A 151 10.40 -8.49 9.74
N ALA A 152 9.15 -8.51 9.28
CA ALA A 152 8.86 -8.48 7.85
C ALA A 152 7.46 -7.98 7.54
N PHE A 153 7.33 -7.40 6.36
CA PHE A 153 6.08 -7.17 5.67
C PHE A 153 5.99 -8.13 4.49
N GLU A 154 4.90 -8.87 4.39
CA GLU A 154 4.71 -9.88 3.36
C GLU A 154 3.33 -9.75 2.74
N VAL A 155 3.27 -9.80 1.40
CA VAL A 155 2.02 -9.83 0.65
C VAL A 155 1.99 -11.11 -0.16
N VAL A 156 0.89 -11.85 -0.04
CA VAL A 156 0.58 -13.03 -0.84
C VAL A 156 -0.70 -12.77 -1.60
N LEU A 157 -0.63 -12.85 -2.93
CA LEU A 157 -1.80 -12.90 -3.79
C LEU A 157 -2.08 -14.36 -4.14
N SER A 158 -3.34 -14.76 -4.06
CA SER A 158 -3.73 -16.12 -4.40
C SER A 158 -5.02 -16.15 -5.23
N GLN A 159 -5.05 -17.07 -6.20
CA GLN A 159 -6.22 -17.31 -7.02
C GLN A 159 -6.37 -18.81 -7.26
N THR A 160 -7.59 -19.31 -7.10
CA THR A 160 -7.91 -20.69 -7.45
C THR A 160 -7.98 -20.79 -8.97
N ALA A 161 -7.09 -21.60 -9.54
CA ALA A 161 -7.06 -21.95 -10.96
C ALA A 161 -8.27 -22.83 -11.33
N ALA A 162 -8.57 -22.87 -12.63
CA ALA A 162 -9.73 -23.60 -13.17
C ALA A 162 -9.66 -25.13 -12.94
N ASP A 163 -8.47 -25.68 -12.73
CA ASP A 163 -8.24 -27.10 -12.42
C ASP A 163 -8.37 -27.43 -10.92
N GLY A 164 -8.72 -26.44 -10.10
CA GLY A 164 -8.86 -26.57 -8.65
C GLY A 164 -7.56 -26.39 -7.87
N GLY A 165 -6.43 -26.21 -8.54
CA GLY A 165 -5.18 -25.79 -7.88
C GLY A 165 -5.25 -24.34 -7.39
N THR A 166 -4.51 -23.99 -6.34
CA THR A 166 -4.32 -22.59 -5.94
C THR A 166 -2.93 -22.16 -6.36
N CYS A 167 -2.84 -21.06 -7.12
CA CYS A 167 -1.56 -20.41 -7.38
C CYS A 167 -1.36 -19.24 -6.42
N GLU A 168 -0.13 -19.08 -5.92
CA GLU A 168 0.26 -17.99 -5.05
C GLU A 168 1.48 -17.27 -5.62
N VAL A 169 1.44 -15.93 -5.58
CA VAL A 169 2.63 -15.09 -5.75
C VAL A 169 2.88 -14.32 -4.46
N ARG A 170 4.15 -14.20 -4.08
CA ARG A 170 4.55 -13.62 -2.80
C ARG A 170 5.64 -12.58 -2.97
N GLY A 171 5.55 -11.52 -2.20
CA GLY A 171 6.61 -10.53 -2.02
C GLY A 171 6.87 -10.38 -0.53
N ARG A 172 8.13 -10.09 -0.17
CA ARG A 172 8.51 -9.87 1.23
C ARG A 172 9.55 -8.76 1.34
N ARG A 173 9.44 -7.95 2.40
CA ARG A 173 10.47 -7.00 2.86
C ARG A 173 10.76 -7.28 4.32
N ASP A 174 11.98 -7.69 4.61
CA ASP A 174 12.51 -7.97 5.95
C ASP A 174 13.42 -6.85 6.46
N GLU A 175 13.86 -5.97 5.58
CA GLU A 175 14.58 -4.75 5.91
C GLU A 175 13.98 -3.53 5.22
N TYR A 176 14.06 -2.38 5.90
CA TYR A 176 13.69 -1.09 5.33
C TYR A 176 14.59 0.00 5.91
N ARG A 177 15.50 0.49 5.07
CA ARG A 177 16.29 1.69 5.33
C ARG A 177 15.67 2.84 4.55
N VAL A 178 15.16 3.83 5.27
CA VAL A 178 14.63 5.05 4.67
C VAL A 178 15.79 5.75 3.95
N ALA A 179 15.68 5.84 2.63
CA ALA A 179 16.64 6.60 1.82
C ALA A 179 16.19 8.05 1.83
N GLY A 180 17.07 8.96 2.26
CA GLY A 180 16.75 10.38 2.34
C GLY A 180 16.20 10.91 1.01
N GLN A 181 15.13 11.71 1.09
CA GLN A 181 14.83 12.67 0.04
C GLN A 181 16.07 13.56 -0.15
N SER A 182 16.25 14.09 -1.37
CA SER A 182 17.46 14.67 -1.97
C SER A 182 18.29 15.70 -1.19
N ASP A 183 18.02 15.98 0.09
CA ASP A 183 18.85 16.83 0.93
C ASP A 183 19.99 16.05 1.60
N VAL A 184 21.19 16.29 1.08
CA VAL A 184 22.46 15.56 1.30
C VAL A 184 22.95 15.63 2.77
N LEU A 185 22.23 16.33 3.66
CA LEU A 185 22.66 16.61 5.04
C LEU A 185 22.03 15.73 6.12
N LEU A 186 21.07 14.86 5.78
CA LEU A 186 20.38 13.98 6.74
C LEU A 186 20.67 12.51 6.47
N GLN A 187 21.95 12.11 6.57
CA GLN A 187 22.38 10.70 6.54
C GLN A 187 22.10 9.93 7.85
N GLU A 188 21.11 10.31 8.64
CA GLU A 188 20.58 9.37 9.63
C GLU A 188 19.80 8.31 8.87
N LYS A 189 20.41 7.12 8.72
CA LYS A 189 19.76 5.92 8.18
C LYS A 189 18.62 5.49 9.11
N ARG A 190 17.48 6.18 9.02
CA ARG A 190 16.25 5.83 9.73
C ARG A 190 15.89 4.39 9.43
N ASP A 191 15.49 3.68 10.47
CA ASP A 191 15.03 2.30 10.41
C ASP A 191 13.52 2.33 10.19
N GLY A 192 13.12 2.12 8.93
CA GLY A 192 11.71 2.19 8.52
C GLY A 192 10.89 1.07 9.16
N MET A 193 11.47 -0.12 9.36
CA MET A 193 10.78 -1.22 10.05
C MET A 193 10.45 -0.84 11.49
N ARG A 194 11.40 -0.21 12.19
CA ARG A 194 11.19 0.26 13.57
C ARG A 194 10.17 1.41 13.66
N GLU A 195 10.18 2.34 12.70
CA GLU A 195 9.21 3.43 12.66
C GLU A 195 7.79 2.90 12.39
N LEU A 196 7.64 1.96 11.45
CA LEU A 196 6.37 1.32 11.18
C LEU A 196 5.91 0.40 12.31
N SER A 197 6.82 -0.22 13.06
CA SER A 197 6.48 -0.98 14.28
C SER A 197 5.73 -0.13 15.29
N ARG A 198 6.13 1.14 15.44
CA ARG A 198 5.45 2.10 16.32
C ARG A 198 4.07 2.46 15.80
N ALA A 199 3.97 2.82 14.51
CA ALA A 199 2.68 3.18 13.90
C ALA A 199 1.67 2.02 13.97
N LEU A 200 2.11 0.80 13.64
CA LEU A 200 1.30 -0.41 13.76
C LEU A 200 0.88 -0.67 15.21
N GLY A 201 1.78 -0.49 16.19
CA GLY A 201 1.47 -0.68 17.60
C GLY A 201 0.54 0.37 18.21
N GLU A 202 0.55 1.61 17.70
CA GLU A 202 -0.44 2.63 18.03
C GLU A 202 -1.81 2.37 17.35
N GLY A 203 -1.79 1.54 16.31
CA GLY A 203 -2.93 1.06 15.54
C GLY A 203 -3.30 1.99 14.40
N MET A 204 -3.37 1.45 13.18
CA MET A 204 -3.60 2.24 11.97
C MET A 204 -5.04 2.13 11.44
N THR A 205 -5.48 3.14 10.68
CA THR A 205 -6.84 3.26 10.15
C THR A 205 -6.88 2.73 8.72
N PRO A 206 -7.72 1.72 8.40
CA PRO A 206 -7.90 1.29 7.01
C PRO A 206 -8.64 2.36 6.19
N VAL A 207 -8.16 2.62 4.99
CA VAL A 207 -8.77 3.51 4.00
C VAL A 207 -8.85 2.78 2.67
N ILE A 208 -10.02 2.87 2.02
CA ILE A 208 -10.22 2.39 0.65
C ILE A 208 -10.49 3.62 -0.21
N SER A 209 -9.76 3.74 -1.31
CA SER A 209 -10.00 4.77 -2.31
C SER A 209 -9.96 4.19 -3.71
N TYR A 210 -10.65 4.85 -4.64
CA TYR A 210 -10.65 4.47 -6.03
C TYR A 210 -10.66 5.73 -6.88
N TRP A 211 -9.67 5.85 -7.74
CA TRP A 211 -9.48 7.04 -8.56
C TRP A 211 -8.76 6.71 -9.86
N LYS A 212 -8.73 7.69 -10.76
CA LYS A 212 -8.11 7.56 -12.07
C LYS A 212 -7.41 8.83 -12.50
N SER A 213 -6.35 8.69 -13.27
CA SER A 213 -5.57 9.80 -13.79
C SER A 213 -4.88 9.41 -15.09
N LYS A 214 -4.56 10.40 -15.92
CA LYS A 214 -3.68 10.23 -17.09
C LYS A 214 -2.18 10.34 -16.76
N GLY A 215 -1.86 10.51 -15.48
CA GLY A 215 -0.50 10.59 -14.95
C GLY A 215 -0.26 9.53 -13.89
N MET A 216 -0.69 8.30 -14.15
CA MET A 216 -0.55 7.15 -13.27
C MET A 216 0.75 6.36 -13.52
N GLY A 217 1.60 6.83 -14.43
CA GLY A 217 2.85 6.17 -14.77
C GLY A 217 3.79 5.85 -13.60
N TRP A 218 3.65 6.51 -12.44
CA TRP A 218 4.36 6.13 -11.21
C TRP A 218 3.94 4.80 -10.59
N LEU A 219 2.76 4.30 -10.96
CA LEU A 219 2.17 3.04 -10.50
C LEU A 219 2.21 1.96 -11.60
N ASP A 220 1.80 2.27 -12.83
CA ASP A 220 1.67 1.28 -13.92
C ASP A 220 2.53 1.58 -15.15
N GLY A 221 3.23 2.72 -15.18
CA GLY A 221 4.06 3.12 -16.30
C GLY A 221 5.26 2.20 -16.52
N VAL A 222 5.87 2.26 -17.70
CA VAL A 222 7.06 1.48 -18.08
C VAL A 222 8.25 1.61 -17.12
N GLY A 223 8.31 2.66 -16.31
CA GLY A 223 9.42 2.96 -15.40
C GLY A 223 10.72 3.31 -16.14
N THR A 224 11.74 3.70 -15.38
CA THR A 224 13.07 4.03 -15.94
C THR A 224 13.80 2.83 -16.51
N ASP A 225 13.38 1.62 -16.15
CA ASP A 225 13.94 0.35 -16.59
C ASP A 225 13.20 -0.28 -17.78
N GLY A 226 12.09 0.31 -18.22
CA GLY A 226 11.28 -0.17 -19.34
C GLY A 226 10.55 -1.49 -19.05
N ARG A 227 10.38 -1.87 -17.77
CA ARG A 227 9.81 -3.16 -17.36
C ARG A 227 8.38 -3.08 -16.83
N GLY A 228 7.85 -1.88 -16.63
CA GLY A 228 6.44 -1.69 -16.26
C GLY A 228 5.48 -1.92 -17.43
N PRO A 229 4.19 -2.17 -17.15
CA PRO A 229 3.26 -2.70 -18.13
C PRO A 229 2.62 -1.67 -19.07
N CYS A 230 2.40 -0.42 -18.62
CA CYS A 230 1.62 0.58 -19.34
C CYS A 230 2.52 1.62 -20.00
N VAL A 231 2.29 1.85 -21.30
CA VAL A 231 2.96 2.92 -22.06
C VAL A 231 2.20 4.24 -21.93
N GLU A 232 0.87 4.17 -21.85
CA GLU A 232 -0.02 5.30 -21.72
C GLU A 232 -1.15 5.01 -20.71
N ASP A 233 -1.68 6.08 -20.13
CA ASP A 233 -2.75 6.04 -19.13
C ASP A 233 -4.04 6.64 -19.73
N PRO A 234 -4.86 5.85 -20.44
CA PRO A 234 -6.12 6.34 -20.96
C PRO A 234 -7.12 6.70 -19.84
N ALA A 235 -6.91 6.18 -18.62
CA ALA A 235 -7.83 6.30 -17.49
C ALA A 235 -9.22 5.71 -17.81
N ASP A 236 -9.22 4.60 -18.54
CA ASP A 236 -10.41 3.81 -18.83
C ASP A 236 -10.70 2.88 -17.65
N CYS A 237 -11.57 3.35 -16.78
CA CYS A 237 -11.84 2.77 -15.48
C CYS A 237 -13.35 2.66 -15.30
N PRO A 238 -13.88 1.49 -14.88
CA PRO A 238 -15.29 1.35 -14.55
C PRO A 238 -15.70 2.29 -13.42
N ASP A 239 -17.00 2.46 -13.21
CA ASP A 239 -17.52 3.38 -12.17
C ASP A 239 -17.28 2.87 -10.73
N SER A 240 -16.96 1.59 -10.57
CA SER A 240 -16.79 0.99 -9.25
C SER A 240 -15.77 -0.14 -9.26
N VAL A 241 -15.20 -0.40 -8.09
CA VAL A 241 -14.32 -1.52 -7.79
C VAL A 241 -14.84 -2.24 -6.54
N ARG A 242 -14.51 -3.52 -6.37
CA ARG A 242 -15.02 -4.33 -5.25
C ARG A 242 -13.89 -4.84 -4.37
N PHE A 243 -14.06 -4.64 -3.07
CA PHE A 243 -13.28 -5.25 -2.01
C PHE A 243 -14.25 -5.92 -1.02
N TYR A 244 -14.01 -7.18 -0.66
CA TYR A 244 -14.93 -7.95 0.19
C TYR A 244 -14.21 -9.08 0.93
N ASN A 245 -14.93 -9.84 1.76
CA ASN A 245 -14.38 -10.94 2.57
C ASN A 245 -13.21 -10.53 3.48
N PHE A 246 -13.29 -9.34 4.07
CA PHE A 246 -12.29 -8.85 4.99
C PHE A 246 -12.19 -9.72 6.24
N SER A 247 -10.97 -10.05 6.65
CA SER A 247 -10.69 -10.73 7.91
C SER A 247 -9.32 -10.37 8.46
N ILE A 248 -9.16 -10.53 9.78
CA ILE A 248 -7.90 -10.36 10.48
C ILE A 248 -7.65 -11.61 11.31
N GLU A 249 -6.49 -12.21 11.11
CA GLU A 249 -6.07 -13.44 11.76
C GLU A 249 -4.77 -13.21 12.50
N ARG A 250 -4.46 -14.02 13.53
CA ARG A 250 -3.08 -14.07 14.02
C ARG A 250 -2.21 -14.67 12.94
N ALA A 251 -1.04 -14.08 12.70
CA ALA A 251 -0.03 -14.70 11.87
C ALA A 251 0.36 -16.03 12.53
N GLY A 252 0.40 -17.12 11.76
CA GLY A 252 0.99 -18.37 12.24
C GLY A 252 2.49 -18.18 12.45
N ASP A 253 3.07 -18.89 13.42
CA ASP A 253 4.52 -18.96 13.56
C ASP A 253 5.08 -19.64 12.29
N SER A 254 5.63 -18.85 11.36
CA SER A 254 6.34 -19.33 10.17
C SER A 254 7.84 -19.31 10.39
#